data_AF-A0A8T6NGA3-F1
#
_entry.id   AF-A0A8T6NGA3-F1
#
_cell.length_a   1.000
_cell.length_b   1.000
_cell.length_c   1.000
_cell.angle_alpha   90.00
_cell.angle_beta   90.00
_cell.angle_gamma   90.00
#
_symmetry.space_group_name_H-M   'P 1'
#
loop_
_entity.id
_entity.type
_entity.pdbx_description
1 polymer ?
#
loop_
_entity_poly.entity_id
_entity_poly.type
_entity_poly.pdbx_seq_one_letter_code
_entity_poly.pdbx_strand_id
1 'polypeptide(L)'
;MTMQLNKIEEAIDQRLVRARKENMRRLGQIEHRLEYVDTVEEVEYINDAKAQDINSSWYSIDCMEKPVIWIISSCSYEEDYSLFNEIDCTKLKALVVLGPNQSAIEDMFRGKVKTIARAQQLENAIRMS
;
A
#
# COMPACT_ATOMS: atom_id res chain seq x y z
N MET A 1 -29.70 -16.63 18.54
CA MET A 1 -29.94 -16.37 17.10
C MET A 1 -28.98 -15.31 16.55
N THR A 2 -28.78 -14.18 17.22
CA THR A 2 -27.79 -13.14 16.87
C THR A 2 -26.33 -13.63 16.84
N MET A 3 -25.92 -14.47 17.79
CA MET A 3 -24.53 -14.97 17.85
C MET A 3 -24.16 -15.94 16.71
N GLN A 4 -25.14 -16.64 16.12
CA GLN A 4 -24.90 -17.53 14.96
C GLN A 4 -24.86 -16.75 13.65
N LEU A 5 -25.69 -15.71 13.51
CA LEU A 5 -25.65 -14.80 12.36
C LEU A 5 -24.31 -14.07 12.25
N ASN A 6 -23.82 -13.48 13.36
CA ASN A 6 -22.54 -12.77 13.36
C ASN A 6 -21.35 -13.68 12.98
N LYS A 7 -21.37 -14.95 13.43
CA LYS A 7 -20.33 -15.93 13.05
C LYS A 7 -20.36 -16.28 11.56
N ILE A 8 -21.56 -16.30 10.96
CA ILE A 8 -21.71 -16.58 9.53
C ILE A 8 -21.25 -15.38 8.70
N GLU A 9 -21.61 -14.15 9.10
CA GLU A 9 -21.11 -12.92 8.47
C GLU A 9 -19.59 -12.86 8.51
N GLU A 10 -18.98 -13.05 9.68
CA GLU A 10 -17.53 -13.02 9.85
C GLU A 10 -16.83 -14.13 9.02
N ALA A 11 -17.43 -15.31 8.92
CA ALA A 11 -16.90 -16.39 8.07
C ALA A 11 -17.01 -16.08 6.58
N ILE A 12 -18.07 -15.38 6.13
CA ILE A 12 -18.24 -14.93 4.75
C ILE A 12 -17.19 -13.87 4.43
N ASP A 13 -16.98 -12.89 5.30
CA ASP A 13 -15.98 -11.84 5.13
C ASP A 13 -14.57 -12.41 5.05
N GLN A 14 -14.21 -13.31 5.98
CA GLN A 14 -12.92 -13.98 5.94
C GLN A 14 -12.72 -14.78 4.64
N ARG A 15 -13.77 -15.46 4.16
CA ARG A 15 -13.71 -16.21 2.90
C ARG A 15 -13.58 -15.27 1.69
N LEU A 16 -14.24 -14.12 1.69
CA LEU A 16 -14.16 -13.11 0.65
C LEU A 16 -12.75 -12.49 0.58
N VAL A 17 -12.21 -12.08 1.74
CA VAL A 17 -10.84 -11.58 1.87
C VAL A 17 -9.86 -12.62 1.38
N ARG A 18 -10.01 -13.88 1.80
CA ARG A 18 -9.14 -14.97 1.36
C ARG A 18 -9.20 -15.21 -0.15
N ALA A 19 -10.39 -15.25 -0.75
CA ALA A 19 -10.55 -15.42 -2.19
C ALA A 19 -9.93 -14.27 -2.99
N ARG A 20 -10.06 -13.02 -2.50
CA ARG A 20 -9.35 -11.86 -3.08
C ARG A 20 -7.84 -12.02 -3.01
N LYS A 21 -7.30 -12.39 -1.84
CA LYS A 21 -5.86 -12.64 -1.66
C LYS A 21 -5.35 -13.75 -2.58
N GLU A 22 -6.09 -14.86 -2.70
CA GLU A 22 -5.72 -16.00 -3.57
C GLU A 22 -5.77 -15.64 -5.06
N ASN A 23 -6.77 -14.87 -5.50
CA ASN A 23 -6.83 -14.39 -6.89
C ASN A 23 -5.68 -13.45 -7.23
N MET A 24 -5.32 -12.53 -6.33
CA MET A 24 -4.18 -11.65 -6.56
C MET A 24 -2.84 -12.40 -6.55
N ARG A 25 -2.69 -13.45 -5.74
CA ARG A 25 -1.52 -14.35 -5.80
C ARG A 25 -1.45 -15.16 -7.09
N ARG A 26 -2.59 -15.57 -7.65
CA ARG A 26 -2.67 -16.41 -8.87
C ARG A 26 -2.33 -15.67 -10.15
N LEU A 27 -2.34 -14.34 -10.16
CA LEU A 27 -1.83 -13.51 -11.26
C LEU A 27 -0.29 -13.53 -11.29
N GLY A 28 0.33 -14.71 -11.13
CA GLY A 28 1.75 -14.90 -10.88
C GLY A 28 2.69 -14.29 -11.93
N GLN A 29 3.90 -13.95 -11.46
CA GLN A 29 5.07 -13.45 -12.23
C GLN A 29 4.74 -12.36 -13.25
N ILE A 30 3.94 -11.40 -12.81
CA ILE A 30 3.84 -10.13 -13.51
C ILE A 30 5.04 -9.29 -13.01
N GLU A 31 5.98 -8.95 -13.89
CA GLU A 31 7.09 -8.02 -13.57
C GLU A 31 6.56 -6.82 -12.78
N HIS A 32 7.26 -6.36 -11.75
CA HIS A 32 6.85 -5.22 -10.93
C HIS A 32 5.53 -5.41 -10.15
N ARG A 33 5.20 -6.65 -9.77
CA ARG A 33 4.18 -6.98 -8.75
C ARG A 33 4.83 -7.61 -7.53
N LEU A 34 4.91 -6.85 -6.43
CA LEU A 34 5.61 -7.24 -5.20
C LEU A 34 6.99 -7.89 -5.49
N GLU A 35 7.69 -7.35 -6.48
CA GLU A 35 8.94 -7.92 -7.01
C GLU A 35 10.09 -7.51 -6.11
N TYR A 36 10.79 -8.48 -5.54
CA TYR A 36 12.04 -8.22 -4.85
C TYR A 36 13.09 -7.74 -5.86
N VAL A 37 13.66 -6.56 -5.62
CA VAL A 37 14.71 -5.97 -6.46
C VAL A 37 16.09 -6.25 -5.88
N ASP A 38 16.34 -5.78 -4.65
CA ASP A 38 17.64 -5.92 -3.99
C ASP A 38 17.53 -5.69 -2.47
N THR A 39 18.61 -5.99 -1.75
CA THR A 39 18.79 -5.63 -0.35
C THR A 39 20.06 -4.78 -0.21
N VAL A 40 19.92 -3.56 0.27
CA VAL A 40 21.05 -2.64 0.51
C VAL A 40 20.98 -2.20 1.96
N GLU A 41 22.08 -2.35 2.70
CA GLU A 41 22.16 -1.97 4.11
C GLU A 41 21.00 -2.52 4.97
N GLU A 42 20.68 -3.80 4.77
CA GLU A 42 19.58 -4.52 5.46
C GLU A 42 18.16 -4.04 5.12
N VAL A 43 18.01 -3.15 4.14
CA VAL A 43 16.72 -2.69 3.62
C VAL A 43 16.39 -3.42 2.32
N GLU A 44 15.21 -4.05 2.29
CA GLU A 44 14.68 -4.71 1.10
C GLU A 44 13.93 -3.71 0.21
N TYR A 45 14.30 -3.67 -1.06
CA TYR A 45 13.62 -2.87 -2.08
C TYR A 45 12.66 -3.75 -2.86
N ILE A 46 11.36 -3.47 -2.71
CA ILE A 46 10.28 -4.19 -3.39
C ILE A 46 9.65 -3.27 -4.43
N ASN A 47 9.67 -3.67 -5.70
CA ASN A 47 9.01 -2.97 -6.78
C ASN A 47 7.60 -3.51 -7.01
N ASP A 48 6.61 -2.66 -6.76
CA ASP A 48 5.21 -2.94 -7.04
C ASP A 48 4.58 -1.85 -7.94
N ALA A 49 5.33 -1.35 -8.93
CA ALA A 49 4.89 -0.27 -9.82
C ALA A 49 3.58 -0.57 -10.59
N LYS A 50 3.14 -1.83 -10.63
CA LYS A 50 1.84 -2.17 -11.21
C LYS A 50 0.65 -1.95 -10.28
N ALA A 51 0.86 -1.59 -9.01
CA ALA A 51 -0.22 -1.08 -8.16
C ALA A 51 -0.64 0.32 -8.62
N GLN A 52 -1.45 0.34 -9.68
CA GLN A 52 -1.97 1.56 -10.30
C GLN A 52 -3.27 2.06 -9.68
N ASP A 53 -3.83 1.31 -8.72
CA ASP A 53 -5.06 1.64 -8.01
C ASP A 53 -4.89 1.45 -6.50
N ILE A 54 -5.81 2.05 -5.74
CA ILE A 54 -5.77 2.05 -4.27
C ILE A 54 -5.91 0.64 -3.69
N ASN A 55 -6.74 -0.24 -4.26
CA ASN A 55 -6.93 -1.60 -3.74
C ASN A 55 -5.67 -2.45 -3.93
N SER A 56 -5.01 -2.31 -5.08
CA SER A 56 -3.71 -2.92 -5.32
C SER A 56 -2.70 -2.45 -4.26
N SER A 57 -2.63 -1.14 -4.02
CA SER A 57 -1.70 -0.55 -3.05
C SER A 57 -1.94 -1.05 -1.62
N TRP A 58 -3.21 -1.11 -1.20
CA TRP A 58 -3.61 -1.68 0.09
C TRP A 58 -3.11 -3.11 0.25
N TYR A 59 -3.32 -3.95 -0.77
CA TYR A 59 -2.89 -5.34 -0.72
C TYR A 59 -1.38 -5.48 -0.62
N SER A 60 -0.64 -4.62 -1.30
CA SER A 60 0.81 -4.63 -1.26
C SER A 60 1.34 -4.33 0.12
N ILE A 61 0.80 -3.30 0.80
CA ILE A 61 1.14 -3.00 2.19
C ILE A 61 0.68 -4.12 3.13
N ASP A 62 -0.51 -4.70 2.91
CA ASP A 62 -1.00 -5.79 3.76
C ASP A 62 -0.13 -7.05 3.67
N CYS A 63 0.45 -7.33 2.50
CA CYS A 63 1.36 -8.45 2.29
C CYS A 63 2.75 -8.23 2.93
N MET A 64 3.11 -7.01 3.32
CA MET A 64 4.40 -6.77 3.95
C MET A 64 4.43 -7.30 5.38
N GLU A 65 5.48 -8.09 5.66
CA GLU A 65 5.75 -8.64 6.99
C GLU A 65 6.71 -7.74 7.79
N LYS A 66 7.41 -6.83 7.11
CA LYS A 66 8.37 -5.89 7.70
C LYS A 66 7.82 -4.45 7.65
N PRO A 67 8.26 -3.55 8.55
CA PRO A 67 7.85 -2.16 8.48
C PRO A 67 8.30 -1.50 7.17
N VAL A 68 7.42 -0.70 6.57
CA VAL A 68 7.53 -0.23 5.18
C VAL A 68 7.85 1.25 5.11
N ILE A 69 8.76 1.63 4.22
CA ILE A 69 8.84 2.99 3.68
C ILE A 69 8.13 2.97 2.34
N TRP A 70 6.98 3.63 2.27
CA TRP A 70 6.13 3.55 1.08
C TRP A 70 6.39 4.72 0.15
N ILE A 71 6.81 4.43 -1.08
CA ILE A 71 7.00 5.41 -2.14
C ILE A 71 5.78 5.34 -3.06
N ILE A 72 4.98 6.41 -3.11
CA ILE A 72 3.77 6.50 -3.93
C ILE A 72 3.83 7.69 -4.88
N SER A 73 3.39 7.50 -6.13
CA SER A 73 3.15 8.60 -7.05
C SER A 73 1.67 8.95 -7.09
N SER A 74 1.34 10.20 -6.76
CA SER A 74 0.01 10.76 -6.99
C SER A 74 -0.30 10.88 -8.49
N CYS A 75 -1.58 10.80 -8.85
CA CYS A 75 -2.07 10.98 -10.22
C CYS A 75 -2.91 12.26 -10.31
N SER A 76 -2.90 12.94 -11.47
CA SER A 76 -3.61 14.20 -11.69
C SER A 76 -5.14 14.06 -11.74
N TYR A 77 -5.66 12.86 -12.03
CA TYR A 77 -7.08 12.62 -12.24
C TYR A 77 -7.79 12.00 -11.02
N GLU A 78 -7.05 11.68 -9.97
CA GLU A 78 -7.58 11.02 -8.77
C GLU A 78 -7.75 12.07 -7.67
N GLU A 79 -9.02 12.37 -7.36
CA GLU A 79 -9.41 13.37 -6.37
C GLU A 79 -9.92 12.75 -5.07
N ASP A 80 -10.36 11.49 -5.11
CA ASP A 80 -10.89 10.77 -3.94
C ASP A 80 -9.93 9.69 -3.45
N TYR A 81 -9.24 10.01 -2.36
CA TYR A 81 -8.31 9.12 -1.67
C TYR A 81 -8.95 8.45 -0.44
N SER A 82 -10.28 8.45 -0.31
CA SER A 82 -10.99 7.93 0.87
C SER A 82 -10.67 6.47 1.17
N LEU A 83 -10.39 5.66 0.15
CA LEU A 83 -10.01 4.25 0.28
C LEU A 83 -8.64 4.06 0.94
N PHE A 84 -7.77 5.08 0.98
CA PHE A 84 -6.53 5.01 1.77
C PHE A 84 -6.78 4.90 3.28
N ASN A 85 -8.00 5.19 3.77
CA ASN A 85 -8.35 4.94 5.17
C ASN A 85 -8.33 3.45 5.54
N GLU A 86 -8.38 2.53 4.56
CA GLU A 86 -8.30 1.10 4.81
C GLU A 86 -6.85 0.60 4.95
N ILE A 87 -5.85 1.43 4.62
CA ILE A 87 -4.43 1.08 4.76
C ILE A 87 -4.06 1.06 6.24
N ASP A 88 -3.52 -0.07 6.68
CA ASP A 88 -2.94 -0.22 8.02
C ASP A 88 -1.66 0.61 8.14
N CYS A 89 -1.83 1.85 8.61
CA CYS A 89 -0.74 2.81 8.79
C CYS A 89 0.26 2.37 9.85
N THR A 90 -0.04 1.39 10.71
CA THR A 90 0.92 0.88 11.70
C THR A 90 2.10 0.14 11.07
N LYS A 91 1.93 -0.35 9.83
CA LYS A 91 3.00 -0.94 9.03
C LYS A 91 3.93 0.09 8.39
N LEU A 92 3.52 1.36 8.31
CA LEU A 92 4.27 2.42 7.62
C LEU A 92 5.22 3.14 8.58
N LYS A 93 6.53 3.03 8.34
CA LYS A 93 7.56 3.85 9.00
C LYS A 93 7.59 5.27 8.43
N ALA A 94 7.49 5.39 7.11
CA ALA A 94 7.50 6.66 6.41
C ALA A 94 6.74 6.57 5.07
N LEU A 95 6.33 7.72 4.56
CA LEU A 95 5.69 7.89 3.26
C LEU A 95 6.48 8.90 2.43
N VAL A 96 6.81 8.55 1.19
CA VAL A 96 7.42 9.47 0.21
C VAL A 96 6.45 9.64 -0.95
N VAL A 97 6.00 10.87 -1.18
CA VAL A 97 4.98 11.19 -2.18
C VAL A 97 5.62 11.89 -3.38
N LEU A 98 5.29 11.41 -4.58
CA LEU A 98 5.68 11.98 -5.86
C LEU A 98 4.44 12.44 -6.65
N GLY A 99 4.67 13.15 -7.75
CA GLY A 99 3.62 13.53 -8.70
C GLY A 99 2.95 14.88 -8.39
N PRO A 100 1.83 15.19 -9.06
CA PRO A 100 1.21 16.53 -9.03
C PRO A 100 0.35 16.80 -7.78
N ASN A 101 -0.25 15.77 -7.17
CA ASN A 101 -1.27 15.90 -6.12
C ASN A 101 -0.73 15.50 -4.73
N GLN A 102 0.52 15.87 -4.42
CA GLN A 102 1.20 15.43 -3.20
C GLN A 102 0.47 15.88 -1.93
N SER A 103 0.01 17.13 -1.87
CA SER A 103 -0.64 17.70 -0.69
C SER A 103 -1.89 16.93 -0.25
N ALA A 104 -2.70 16.42 -1.21
CA ALA A 104 -3.92 15.68 -0.89
C ALA A 104 -3.60 14.34 -0.18
N ILE A 105 -2.60 13.62 -0.67
CA ILE A 105 -2.13 12.38 -0.05
C ILE A 105 -1.50 12.68 1.32
N GLU A 106 -0.68 13.71 1.42
CA GLU A 106 -0.09 14.10 2.70
C GLU A 106 -1.13 14.41 3.76
N ASP A 107 -2.16 15.18 3.42
CA ASP A 107 -3.22 15.54 4.36
C ASP A 107 -4.02 14.31 4.80
N MET A 108 -4.17 13.30 3.93
CA MET A 108 -4.81 12.04 4.29
C MET A 108 -4.00 11.21 5.30
N PHE A 109 -2.67 11.21 5.17
CA PHE A 109 -1.78 10.46 6.07
C PHE A 109 -1.26 11.29 7.26
N ARG A 110 -1.56 12.59 7.29
CA ARG A 110 -1.15 13.51 8.37
C ARG A 110 -1.68 13.01 9.71
N GLY A 111 -0.76 12.82 10.66
CA GLY A 111 -1.07 12.30 11.99
C GLY A 111 -1.26 10.77 12.07
N LYS A 112 -1.30 10.06 10.93
CA LYS A 112 -1.34 8.59 10.86
C LYS A 112 0.05 7.98 10.62
N VAL A 113 0.89 8.66 9.83
CA VAL A 113 2.28 8.25 9.55
C VAL A 113 3.23 9.28 10.15
N LYS A 114 4.28 8.79 10.83
CA LYS A 114 5.22 9.65 11.59
C LYS A 114 6.02 10.59 10.69
N THR A 115 6.44 10.10 9.53
CA THR A 115 7.32 10.82 8.61
C THR A 115 6.71 10.79 7.22
N ILE A 116 6.48 11.98 6.65
CA ILE A 116 5.99 12.15 5.29
C ILE A 116 6.92 13.12 4.57
N ALA A 117 7.38 12.75 3.39
CA ALA A 117 8.31 13.54 2.58
C ALA A 117 7.83 13.64 1.13
N ARG A 118 8.28 14.69 0.45
CA ARG A 118 8.02 14.95 -0.96
C ARG A 118 9.26 14.67 -1.79
N ALA A 119 9.08 14.07 -2.95
CA ALA A 119 10.13 13.92 -3.94
C ALA A 119 9.64 14.35 -5.33
N GLN A 120 10.53 14.90 -6.14
CA GLN A 120 10.23 15.28 -7.53
C GLN A 120 10.42 14.12 -8.52
N GLN A 121 11.32 13.18 -8.20
CA GLN A 121 11.70 12.05 -9.05
C GLN A 121 11.95 10.81 -8.20
N LEU A 122 11.74 9.63 -8.78
CA LEU A 122 11.89 8.36 -8.07
C LEU A 122 13.31 8.17 -7.50
N GLU A 123 14.34 8.60 -8.24
CA GLU A 123 15.73 8.55 -7.76
C GLU A 123 15.91 9.33 -6.45
N ASN A 124 15.29 10.51 -6.34
CA ASN A 124 15.34 11.31 -5.12
C ASN A 124 14.55 10.62 -3.99
N ALA A 125 13.42 9.99 -4.29
CA ALA A 125 12.65 9.25 -3.30
C ALA A 125 13.42 8.07 -2.71
N ILE A 126 14.11 7.30 -3.56
CA ILE A 126 14.95 6.16 -3.16
C ILE A 126 16.14 6.63 -2.31
N ARG A 127 16.74 7.79 -2.62
CA ARG A 127 17.83 8.35 -1.81
C ARG A 127 17.39 8.86 -0.43
N MET A 128 16.10 9.14 -0.25
CA MET A 128 15.52 9.64 0.99
C MET A 128 14.95 8.53 1.88
N SER A 129 14.77 7.32 1.33
CA SER A 129 14.20 6.15 2.00
C SER A 129 15.25 5.35 2.75
#